data_AF-A0A5B0M9P8-F1
#
_entry.id   AF-A0A5B0M9P8-F1
#
_cell.length_a   1.000
_cell.length_b   1.000
_cell.length_c   1.000
_cell.angle_alpha   90.00
_cell.angle_beta   90.00
_cell.angle_gamma   90.00
#
_symmetry.space_group_name_H-M   'P 1'
#
loop_
_entity.id
_entity.type
_entity.pdbx_description
1 polymer ?
#
loop_
_entity_poly.entity_id
_entity_poly.type
_entity_poly.pdbx_seq_one_letter_code
_entity_poly.pdbx_strand_id
1 'polypeptide(L)'
;MPPFQALLQRTILALVLLQIASCNPMVHAQHGLHHVARHPQPWRWFPFNFASQGRFHDNPVSTQPSQPPAAQPAPAPAPPAAQPVPAPAPPTAQPVPAPAPPAAQSVPAPAPPAVQPAAAPAPPAAQPAPSPFAQQAPSPAPDTNPSSPPNSSSQASSLNTSASSLSTSASSLNTSTPVKSSTTVPRSNSSTGGCSTVRVRREWRKFSHQEQADYINAVKCLADLPSKLLPGGDYRRYDDFENVHSRMRNKIHWIAAFLPWHRQFMFYYEQALRNECAYSGSLPRWDWTLDSADMSKSPIWSSDPDVGFGGDGRDFSNADDGLDGGVITDGAFANWPLYYPEYHELQRSYNLPTQYRQRGRSYGSQFFDNASINRIQSQTTYQKFALALEGTDPSSTGPSNPGPHSIIHVIIGGDISPTAYAANEPLFYLHHCNVDSHWWRWQNAQRSTRLNAYGGPATRGSTRNDAKPTDVLKFLGLGPDVRVQDTMDTTAAPYCYRYE
;
A
#
# COMPACT_ATOMS: atom_id res chain seq x y z
N MET A 1 34.75 -2.44 -23.15
CA MET A 1 35.33 -2.93 -21.88
C MET A 1 34.20 -3.37 -20.95
N PRO A 2 33.95 -4.68 -20.74
CA PRO A 2 32.75 -5.15 -20.04
C PRO A 2 33.04 -6.13 -18.87
N PRO A 3 33.60 -5.68 -17.72
CA PRO A 3 33.54 -6.50 -16.50
C PRO A 3 32.65 -5.93 -15.39
N PHE A 4 32.16 -4.68 -15.50
CA PHE A 4 31.44 -4.02 -14.40
C PHE A 4 29.96 -4.41 -14.27
N GLN A 5 29.27 -4.72 -15.38
CA GLN A 5 27.85 -5.10 -15.35
C GLN A 5 27.60 -6.50 -14.77
N ALA A 6 28.52 -7.44 -15.01
CA ALA A 6 28.43 -8.81 -14.50
C ALA A 6 28.66 -8.88 -12.98
N LEU A 7 29.51 -8.00 -12.44
CA LEU A 7 29.76 -7.92 -11.00
C LEU A 7 28.56 -7.30 -10.26
N LEU A 8 27.93 -6.26 -10.83
CA LEU A 8 26.73 -5.62 -10.28
C LEU A 8 25.53 -6.58 -10.21
N GLN A 9 25.33 -7.41 -11.25
CA GLN A 9 24.26 -8.42 -11.26
C GLN A 9 24.45 -9.54 -10.22
N ARG A 10 25.70 -9.94 -9.95
CA ARG A 10 26.00 -10.99 -8.96
C ARG A 10 25.81 -10.50 -7.52
N THR A 11 26.12 -9.24 -7.24
CA THR A 11 25.93 -8.65 -5.90
C THR A 11 24.46 -8.43 -5.57
N ILE A 12 23.64 -8.06 -6.56
CA ILE A 12 22.18 -7.92 -6.38
C ILE A 12 21.52 -9.29 -6.12
N LEU A 13 21.93 -10.32 -6.85
CA LEU A 13 21.41 -11.68 -6.65
C LEU A 13 21.77 -12.27 -5.27
N ALA A 14 22.97 -11.96 -4.76
CA ALA A 14 23.42 -12.44 -3.45
C ALA A 14 22.65 -11.79 -2.27
N LEU A 15 22.30 -10.50 -2.38
CA LEU A 15 21.52 -9.79 -1.35
C LEU A 15 20.05 -10.24 -1.31
N VAL A 16 19.46 -10.52 -2.47
CA VAL A 16 18.08 -11.05 -2.56
C VAL A 16 18.00 -12.49 -2.06
N LEU A 17 19.00 -13.34 -2.34
CA LEU A 17 19.03 -14.72 -1.85
C LEU A 17 19.31 -14.82 -0.34
N LEU A 18 20.09 -13.90 0.23
CA LEU A 18 20.29 -13.86 1.69
C LEU A 18 19.00 -13.46 2.44
N GLN A 19 18.14 -12.61 1.86
CA GLN A 19 16.85 -12.25 2.46
C GLN A 19 15.80 -13.38 2.35
N ILE A 20 15.88 -14.23 1.33
CA ILE A 20 14.96 -15.38 1.17
C ILE A 20 15.33 -16.55 2.11
N ALA A 21 16.61 -16.71 2.47
CA ALA A 21 17.05 -17.78 3.36
C ALA A 21 16.66 -17.57 4.84
N SER A 22 16.37 -16.32 5.25
CA SER A 22 16.00 -15.98 6.63
C SER A 22 14.50 -16.11 6.94
N CYS A 23 13.64 -16.20 5.92
CA CYS A 23 12.19 -16.18 6.07
C CYS A 23 11.56 -17.49 5.60
N ASN A 24 11.66 -18.52 6.43
CA ASN A 24 10.95 -19.77 6.25
C ASN A 24 10.22 -20.13 7.57
N PRO A 25 8.98 -19.67 7.81
CA PRO A 25 8.25 -20.05 9.01
C PRO A 25 7.53 -21.38 8.75
N MET A 26 8.05 -22.48 9.27
CA MET A 26 7.22 -23.65 9.57
C MET A 26 6.44 -23.37 10.86
N VAL A 27 5.23 -22.84 10.74
CA VAL A 27 4.26 -22.84 11.85
C VAL A 27 3.43 -24.10 11.75
N HIS A 28 3.74 -25.08 12.60
CA HIS A 28 2.82 -26.17 12.94
C HIS A 28 1.80 -25.65 13.95
N ALA A 29 0.54 -25.56 13.55
CA ALA A 29 -0.58 -25.38 14.48
C ALA A 29 -0.90 -26.73 15.15
N GLN A 30 -0.66 -26.86 16.45
CA GLN A 30 -1.28 -27.89 17.28
C GLN A 30 -2.32 -27.25 18.21
N HIS A 31 -3.56 -27.69 18.04
CA HIS A 31 -4.68 -27.40 18.93
C HIS A 31 -4.46 -28.02 20.32
N GLY A 32 -4.74 -27.25 21.37
CA GLY A 32 -4.88 -27.73 22.73
C GLY A 32 -5.92 -26.88 23.48
N LEU A 33 -7.14 -27.39 23.54
CA LEU A 33 -8.27 -26.86 24.33
C LEU A 33 -7.95 -26.93 25.83
N HIS A 34 -8.18 -25.87 26.61
CA HIS A 34 -8.42 -26.00 28.05
C HIS A 34 -9.51 -25.04 28.54
N HIS A 35 -10.52 -25.65 29.17
CA HIS A 35 -11.63 -25.02 29.88
C HIS A 35 -11.19 -24.57 31.30
N VAL A 36 -11.47 -23.30 31.61
CA VAL A 36 -12.21 -22.77 32.78
C VAL A 36 -12.15 -23.55 34.11
N ALA A 37 -11.56 -22.96 35.17
CA ALA A 37 -12.27 -22.45 36.37
C ALA A 37 -11.41 -22.37 37.66
N ARG A 38 -11.38 -21.14 38.24
CA ARG A 38 -11.57 -20.74 39.66
C ARG A 38 -10.66 -21.28 40.78
N HIS A 39 -9.97 -20.32 41.43
CA HIS A 39 -9.57 -20.22 42.85
C HIS A 39 -10.67 -20.65 43.87
N PRO A 40 -10.41 -20.83 45.20
CA PRO A 40 -9.26 -20.36 46.03
C PRO A 40 -8.68 -21.37 47.08
N GLN A 41 -7.58 -20.96 47.73
CA GLN A 41 -6.96 -21.46 48.99
C GLN A 41 -7.90 -21.23 50.21
N PRO A 42 -7.56 -21.43 51.53
CA PRO A 42 -6.33 -21.92 52.24
C PRO A 42 -6.56 -22.92 53.45
N TRP A 43 -5.58 -23.02 54.39
CA TRP A 43 -5.54 -23.61 55.77
C TRP A 43 -5.06 -25.09 55.88
N ARG A 44 -4.24 -25.61 56.82
CA ARG A 44 -3.42 -25.14 57.98
C ARG A 44 -2.66 -26.39 58.58
N TRP A 45 -1.41 -26.20 59.07
CA TRP A 45 -0.71 -26.81 60.25
C TRP A 45 -0.02 -28.22 60.25
N PHE A 46 1.33 -28.19 60.36
CA PHE A 46 2.30 -28.90 61.26
C PHE A 46 2.34 -30.46 61.38
N PRO A 47 3.39 -31.06 61.99
CA PRO A 47 4.73 -31.37 61.42
C PRO A 47 5.09 -32.87 61.60
N PHE A 48 6.28 -33.35 61.22
CA PHE A 48 7.12 -34.27 62.04
C PHE A 48 8.43 -34.63 61.32
N ASN A 49 9.51 -34.56 62.09
CA ASN A 49 10.89 -34.95 61.78
C ASN A 49 11.04 -36.47 61.59
N PHE A 50 12.04 -36.90 60.81
CA PHE A 50 13.05 -37.86 61.26
C PHE A 50 14.37 -37.67 60.50
N ALA A 51 15.47 -37.83 61.25
CA ALA A 51 16.86 -37.60 60.87
C ALA A 51 17.61 -38.92 60.63
N SER A 52 18.70 -38.89 59.85
CA SER A 52 20.00 -39.55 60.14
C SER A 52 20.97 -39.32 58.97
N GLN A 53 22.00 -38.49 59.12
CA GLN A 53 23.40 -38.81 59.52
C GLN A 53 24.32 -39.27 58.38
N GLY A 54 25.45 -38.56 58.25
CA GLY A 54 26.64 -38.96 57.50
C GLY A 54 27.69 -37.82 57.51
N ARG A 55 28.60 -37.86 58.49
CA ARG A 55 29.68 -36.87 58.74
C ARG A 55 30.87 -37.08 57.81
N PHE A 56 31.57 -36.01 57.44
CA PHE A 56 33.03 -35.94 57.47
C PHE A 56 33.47 -34.54 57.93
N HIS A 57 34.42 -34.52 58.86
CA HIS A 57 35.05 -33.35 59.46
C HIS A 57 36.25 -32.90 58.62
N ASP A 58 36.45 -31.59 58.46
CA ASP A 58 37.71 -30.91 58.75
C ASP A 58 37.46 -29.40 58.95
N ASN A 59 38.25 -28.81 59.85
CA ASN A 59 38.00 -27.56 60.59
C ASN A 59 39.20 -26.59 60.34
N PRO A 60 39.25 -25.36 60.88
CA PRO A 60 38.62 -24.16 60.35
C PRO A 60 39.62 -22.99 60.14
N VAL A 61 39.24 -21.96 59.36
CA VAL A 61 39.78 -20.60 59.53
C VAL A 61 38.62 -19.61 59.57
N SER A 62 38.64 -18.83 60.65
CA SER A 62 37.65 -17.86 61.12
C SER A 62 37.57 -16.62 60.23
N THR A 63 36.37 -16.29 59.76
CA THR A 63 35.95 -14.90 59.50
C THR A 63 34.55 -14.71 60.05
N GLN A 64 34.40 -13.78 61.00
CA GLN A 64 33.13 -13.41 61.59
C GLN A 64 32.20 -12.79 60.53
N PRO A 65 30.89 -13.10 60.53
CA PRO A 65 29.91 -12.28 59.86
C PRO A 65 29.59 -11.04 60.72
N SER A 66 29.91 -9.87 60.17
CA SER A 66 29.50 -8.58 60.70
C SER A 66 27.97 -8.49 60.77
N GLN A 67 27.48 -8.02 61.92
CA GLN A 67 26.07 -7.71 62.11
C GLN A 67 25.60 -6.65 61.09
N PRO A 68 24.37 -6.74 60.56
CA PRO A 68 23.76 -5.63 59.84
C PRO A 68 23.52 -4.46 60.82
N PRO A 69 23.84 -3.21 60.43
CA PRO A 69 23.58 -2.06 61.28
C PRO A 69 22.07 -1.88 61.52
N ALA A 70 21.74 -1.46 62.73
CA ALA A 70 20.38 -1.14 63.16
C ALA A 70 19.68 -0.18 62.18
N ALA A 71 18.42 -0.49 61.86
CA ALA A 71 17.56 0.37 61.06
C ALA A 71 17.46 1.77 61.70
N GLN A 72 17.85 2.80 60.94
CA GLN A 72 17.59 4.19 61.31
C GLN A 72 16.08 4.45 61.26
N PRO A 73 15.52 5.23 62.20
CA PRO A 73 14.13 5.65 62.12
C PRO A 73 13.92 6.52 60.88
N ALA A 74 12.82 6.25 60.16
CA ALA A 74 12.42 7.00 58.96
C ALA A 74 12.35 8.51 59.25
N PRO A 75 12.79 9.38 58.32
CA PRO A 75 12.62 10.82 58.46
C PRO A 75 11.12 11.17 58.45
N ALA A 76 10.75 12.16 59.28
CA ALA A 76 9.40 12.67 59.38
C ALA A 76 8.86 13.15 58.01
N PRO A 77 7.54 13.01 57.74
CA PRO A 77 6.96 13.43 56.47
C PRO A 77 7.17 14.93 56.26
N ALA A 78 7.55 15.30 55.03
CA ALA A 78 7.70 16.69 54.61
C ALA A 78 6.37 17.46 54.78
N PRO A 79 6.40 18.75 55.14
CA PRO A 79 5.20 19.57 55.22
C PRO A 79 4.53 19.67 53.83
N PRO A 80 3.20 19.80 53.75
CA PRO A 80 2.48 19.85 52.48
C PRO A 80 2.96 21.05 51.65
N ALA A 81 3.17 20.81 50.36
CA ALA A 81 3.52 21.86 49.40
C ALA A 81 2.48 22.98 49.44
N ALA A 82 2.95 24.22 49.56
CA ALA A 82 2.12 25.40 49.44
C ALA A 82 1.40 25.37 48.08
N GLN A 83 0.07 25.55 48.12
CA GLN A 83 -0.71 25.65 46.89
C GLN A 83 -0.25 26.85 46.05
N PRO A 84 -0.20 26.72 44.71
CA PRO A 84 0.11 27.86 43.86
C PRO A 84 -1.00 28.91 44.00
N VAL A 85 -0.59 30.13 44.33
CA VAL A 85 -1.47 31.31 44.32
C VAL A 85 -1.95 31.52 42.88
N PRO A 86 -3.25 31.68 42.62
CA PRO A 86 -3.73 31.97 41.28
C PRO A 86 -3.21 33.34 40.82
N ALA A 87 -2.68 33.39 39.60
CA ALA A 87 -2.27 34.63 38.95
C ALA A 87 -3.47 35.61 38.87
N PRO A 88 -3.25 36.93 39.00
CA PRO A 88 -4.32 37.90 38.84
C PRO A 88 -4.87 37.84 37.41
N ALA A 89 -6.20 37.87 37.30
CA ALA A 89 -6.90 37.88 36.03
C ALA A 89 -6.46 39.09 35.17
N PRO A 90 -6.27 38.93 33.85
CA PRO A 90 -6.04 40.06 32.96
C PRO A 90 -7.26 40.99 32.95
N PRO A 91 -7.07 42.31 32.79
CA PRO A 91 -8.19 43.24 32.73
C PRO A 91 -9.10 42.90 31.55
N THR A 92 -10.41 42.85 31.82
CA THR A 92 -11.46 42.73 30.81
C THR A 92 -11.33 43.86 29.80
N ALA A 93 -10.91 43.53 28.58
CA ALA A 93 -10.98 44.45 27.45
C ALA A 93 -12.46 44.71 27.11
N GLN A 94 -12.87 45.97 27.19
CA GLN A 94 -14.16 46.41 26.66
C GLN A 94 -14.20 46.17 25.14
N PRO A 95 -15.37 45.82 24.56
CA PRO A 95 -15.48 45.67 23.11
C PRO A 95 -15.25 47.03 22.44
N VAL A 96 -14.15 47.13 21.69
CA VAL A 96 -13.90 48.23 20.77
C VAL A 96 -14.92 48.10 19.62
N PRO A 97 -15.68 49.15 19.28
CA PRO A 97 -16.57 49.10 18.13
C PRO A 97 -15.76 48.89 16.84
N ALA A 98 -16.25 47.98 16.00
CA ALA A 98 -15.61 47.66 14.72
C ALA A 98 -15.41 48.93 13.87
N PRO A 99 -14.24 49.09 13.21
CA PRO A 99 -14.06 50.17 12.26
C PRO A 99 -15.06 49.99 11.10
N ALA A 100 -15.72 51.08 10.72
CA ALA A 100 -16.63 51.13 9.58
C ALA A 100 -15.90 50.63 8.30
N PRO A 101 -16.59 49.87 7.42
CA PRO A 101 -15.98 49.44 6.17
C PRO A 101 -15.61 50.68 5.33
N PRO A 102 -14.44 50.70 4.68
CA PRO A 102 -14.08 51.79 3.79
C PRO A 102 -15.10 51.88 2.66
N ALA A 103 -15.52 53.11 2.35
CA ALA A 103 -16.39 53.41 1.23
C ALA A 103 -15.84 52.77 -0.05
N ALA A 104 -16.72 52.08 -0.80
CA ALA A 104 -16.40 51.46 -2.06
C ALA A 104 -15.84 52.51 -3.03
N GLN A 105 -14.52 52.49 -3.24
CA GLN A 105 -13.91 53.15 -4.39
C GLN A 105 -14.22 52.29 -5.61
N SER A 106 -14.98 52.85 -6.54
CA SER A 106 -15.24 52.27 -7.86
C SER A 106 -13.92 52.08 -8.59
N VAL A 107 -13.46 50.82 -8.69
CA VAL A 107 -12.37 50.44 -9.58
C VAL A 107 -12.92 50.44 -11.01
N PRO A 108 -12.34 51.19 -11.96
CA PRO A 108 -12.74 51.10 -13.36
C PRO A 108 -12.38 49.73 -13.92
N ALA A 109 -13.29 49.14 -14.70
CA ALA A 109 -13.12 47.85 -15.34
C ALA A 109 -11.81 47.78 -16.16
N PRO A 110 -11.13 46.62 -16.21
CA PRO A 110 -9.95 46.47 -17.06
C PRO A 110 -10.34 46.63 -18.53
N ALA A 111 -9.58 47.46 -19.24
CA ALA A 111 -9.74 47.65 -20.67
C ALA A 111 -9.61 46.31 -21.43
N PRO A 112 -10.42 46.07 -22.48
CA PRO A 112 -10.24 44.88 -23.31
C PRO A 112 -8.86 44.90 -23.98
N PRO A 113 -8.22 43.74 -24.18
CA PRO A 113 -6.90 43.68 -24.80
C PRO A 113 -6.97 44.26 -26.22
N ALA A 114 -5.99 45.10 -26.55
CA ALA A 114 -5.83 45.66 -27.88
C ALA A 114 -5.68 44.54 -28.92
N VAL A 115 -6.53 44.57 -29.93
CA VAL A 115 -6.40 43.73 -31.12
C VAL A 115 -5.15 44.19 -31.88
N GLN A 116 -4.08 43.39 -31.84
CA GLN A 116 -2.98 43.54 -32.78
C GLN A 116 -3.44 43.11 -34.18
N PRO A 117 -3.15 43.87 -35.25
CA PRO A 117 -3.44 43.42 -36.60
C PRO A 117 -2.60 42.17 -36.92
N ALA A 118 -3.26 41.17 -37.52
CA ALA A 118 -2.66 39.91 -37.91
C ALA A 118 -1.41 40.13 -38.77
N ALA A 119 -0.27 39.59 -38.31
CA ALA A 119 0.91 39.43 -39.15
C ALA A 119 0.59 38.46 -40.29
N ALA A 120 0.91 38.84 -41.52
CA ALA A 120 0.75 38.02 -42.70
C ALA A 120 1.50 36.68 -42.57
N PRO A 121 0.99 35.57 -43.13
CA PRO A 121 1.64 34.28 -43.03
C PRO A 121 2.99 34.30 -43.77
N ALA A 122 4.02 33.79 -43.08
CA ALA A 122 5.33 33.55 -43.67
C ALA A 122 5.22 32.50 -44.81
N PRO A 123 6.00 32.64 -45.90
CA PRO A 123 5.99 31.69 -47.00
C PRO A 123 6.53 30.32 -46.53
N PRO A 124 6.06 29.21 -47.13
CA PRO A 124 6.50 27.87 -46.74
C PRO A 124 7.99 27.68 -47.02
N ALA A 125 8.71 27.18 -46.01
CA ALA A 125 10.11 26.77 -46.15
C ALA A 125 10.23 25.65 -47.20
N ALA A 126 11.14 25.85 -48.14
CA ALA A 126 11.43 24.94 -49.24
C ALA A 126 11.85 23.55 -48.73
N GLN A 127 11.28 22.52 -49.34
CA GLN A 127 11.75 21.14 -49.19
C GLN A 127 13.17 21.00 -49.76
N PRO A 128 14.08 20.25 -49.12
CA PRO A 128 15.36 19.92 -49.73
C PRO A 128 15.14 18.98 -50.93
N ALA A 129 15.78 19.34 -52.04
CA ALA A 129 15.76 18.61 -53.31
C ALA A 129 16.35 17.19 -53.19
N PRO A 130 15.88 16.22 -54.01
CA PRO A 130 16.42 14.88 -54.04
C PRO A 130 17.81 14.85 -54.69
N SER A 131 18.77 14.19 -54.05
CA SER A 131 20.06 13.87 -54.68
C SER A 131 19.96 12.58 -55.52
N PRO A 132 20.78 12.45 -56.59
CA PRO A 132 20.44 11.64 -57.75
C PRO A 132 20.79 10.15 -57.63
N PHE A 133 20.07 9.38 -58.44
CA PHE A 133 20.30 7.98 -58.79
C PHE A 133 21.77 7.64 -59.06
N ALA A 134 22.25 6.57 -58.42
CA ALA A 134 23.31 5.71 -58.96
C ALA A 134 22.71 4.31 -59.22
N GLN A 135 23.07 3.76 -60.37
CA GLN A 135 22.41 2.67 -61.08
C GLN A 135 22.54 1.28 -60.42
N GLN A 136 21.53 0.44 -60.67
CA GLN A 136 21.54 -1.02 -60.46
C GLN A 136 22.46 -1.76 -61.45
N ALA A 137 23.06 -2.88 -60.99
CA ALA A 137 22.99 -4.23 -61.59
C ALA A 137 24.00 -5.18 -60.89
N PRO A 138 23.92 -6.52 -61.05
CA PRO A 138 22.79 -7.42 -60.81
C PRO A 138 23.16 -8.61 -59.89
N SER A 139 22.14 -9.36 -59.44
CA SER A 139 22.27 -10.64 -58.73
C SER A 139 22.98 -11.72 -59.54
N PRO A 140 23.53 -12.75 -58.87
CA PRO A 140 23.62 -14.09 -59.45
C PRO A 140 22.81 -15.13 -58.65
N ALA A 141 22.17 -16.02 -59.39
CA ALA A 141 21.77 -17.39 -59.03
C ALA A 141 22.28 -18.32 -60.15
N PRO A 142 22.14 -19.66 -60.11
CA PRO A 142 22.13 -20.66 -59.02
C PRO A 142 23.35 -21.63 -59.23
N ASP A 143 23.61 -22.73 -58.49
CA ASP A 143 22.99 -24.06 -58.65
C ASP A 143 23.78 -25.17 -57.89
N THR A 144 23.10 -26.32 -57.70
CA THR A 144 23.58 -27.72 -57.49
C THR A 144 23.83 -28.34 -56.09
N ASN A 145 23.05 -29.40 -55.82
CA ASN A 145 23.25 -30.57 -54.92
C ASN A 145 24.34 -31.51 -55.53
N PRO A 146 24.75 -32.70 -54.99
CA PRO A 146 24.20 -33.53 -53.90
C PRO A 146 25.23 -34.22 -52.96
N SER A 147 24.79 -34.90 -51.90
CA SER A 147 25.28 -36.24 -51.43
C SER A 147 24.57 -36.71 -50.14
N SER A 148 23.99 -37.92 -50.18
CA SER A 148 23.49 -38.76 -49.05
C SER A 148 24.46 -39.95 -48.84
N PRO A 149 24.20 -41.04 -48.05
CA PRO A 149 23.38 -41.35 -46.86
C PRO A 149 24.21 -42.24 -45.84
N PRO A 150 23.68 -43.28 -45.14
CA PRO A 150 22.61 -43.40 -44.11
C PRO A 150 23.09 -44.06 -42.78
N ASN A 151 22.27 -44.04 -41.70
CA ASN A 151 21.88 -45.29 -41.02
C ASN A 151 20.70 -45.18 -40.02
N SER A 152 20.01 -46.31 -39.89
CA SER A 152 18.71 -46.61 -39.30
C SER A 152 18.74 -47.21 -37.89
N SER A 153 17.64 -47.07 -37.13
CA SER A 153 16.93 -48.13 -36.35
C SER A 153 15.88 -47.46 -35.44
N SER A 154 14.57 -47.58 -35.69
CA SER A 154 13.63 -48.63 -35.24
C SER A 154 13.61 -48.89 -33.73
N GLN A 155 12.54 -48.49 -33.04
CA GLN A 155 11.47 -49.41 -32.61
C GLN A 155 10.31 -48.69 -31.92
N ALA A 156 9.12 -49.18 -32.22
CA ALA A 156 7.84 -48.88 -31.59
C ALA A 156 7.69 -49.69 -30.29
N SER A 157 6.90 -49.18 -29.34
CA SER A 157 6.00 -50.03 -28.57
C SER A 157 4.78 -49.24 -28.10
N SER A 158 3.65 -49.60 -28.69
CA SER A 158 2.29 -49.35 -28.20
C SER A 158 2.04 -50.19 -26.95
N LEU A 159 1.44 -49.59 -25.91
CA LEU A 159 0.65 -50.34 -24.94
C LEU A 159 -0.70 -49.66 -24.74
N ASN A 160 -1.69 -50.39 -25.22
CA ASN A 160 -3.12 -50.27 -25.02
C ASN A 160 -3.44 -50.71 -23.57
N THR A 161 -4.26 -49.99 -22.83
CA THR A 161 -5.15 -50.60 -21.82
C THR A 161 -6.34 -49.69 -21.57
N SER A 162 -7.52 -50.27 -21.78
CA SER A 162 -8.83 -49.69 -21.60
C SER A 162 -9.34 -49.90 -20.18
N ALA A 163 -10.30 -49.02 -19.82
CA ALA A 163 -11.41 -49.23 -18.88
C ALA A 163 -11.09 -49.27 -17.37
N SER A 164 -11.72 -48.38 -16.60
CA SER A 164 -13.08 -48.63 -16.13
C SER A 164 -13.61 -47.47 -15.31
N SER A 165 -14.83 -47.07 -15.66
CA SER A 165 -15.76 -46.26 -14.89
C SER A 165 -16.18 -46.99 -13.61
N LEU A 166 -16.20 -46.27 -12.49
CA LEU A 166 -16.89 -46.69 -11.28
C LEU A 166 -17.82 -45.55 -10.84
N SER A 167 -19.07 -45.70 -11.28
CA SER A 167 -20.25 -45.12 -10.68
C SER A 167 -20.44 -45.74 -9.30
N THR A 168 -20.60 -44.92 -8.27
CA THR A 168 -21.20 -45.35 -6.99
C THR A 168 -22.38 -44.45 -6.68
N SER A 169 -23.56 -45.02 -6.91
CA SER A 169 -24.82 -44.58 -6.35
C SER A 169 -24.81 -44.83 -4.84
N ALA A 170 -25.20 -43.84 -4.05
CA ALA A 170 -25.66 -44.05 -2.69
C ALA A 170 -26.97 -43.28 -2.48
N SER A 171 -28.00 -44.07 -2.21
CA SER A 171 -29.39 -43.67 -2.07
C SER A 171 -29.66 -42.89 -0.78
N SER A 172 -30.69 -42.07 -0.88
CA SER A 172 -31.45 -41.36 0.16
C SER A 172 -31.58 -42.06 1.52
N LEU A 173 -31.37 -41.29 2.59
CA LEU A 173 -32.15 -41.39 3.82
C LEU A 173 -32.69 -40.00 4.17
N ASN A 174 -34.01 -39.96 4.17
CA ASN A 174 -34.87 -38.81 4.37
C ASN A 174 -35.09 -38.64 5.88
N THR A 175 -34.66 -37.54 6.49
CA THR A 175 -35.18 -37.13 7.81
C THR A 175 -35.40 -35.64 7.82
N SER A 176 -36.68 -35.30 7.78
CA SER A 176 -37.28 -33.98 7.74
C SER A 176 -37.33 -33.33 9.12
N THR A 177 -36.75 -32.14 9.26
CA THR A 177 -37.24 -31.08 10.18
C THR A 177 -36.94 -29.70 9.59
N PRO A 178 -37.86 -28.72 9.72
CA PRO A 178 -37.86 -27.50 8.92
C PRO A 178 -37.05 -26.38 9.58
N VAL A 179 -36.08 -25.80 8.85
CA VAL A 179 -35.48 -24.51 9.22
C VAL A 179 -35.87 -23.48 8.18
N LYS A 180 -36.42 -22.38 8.70
CA LYS A 180 -37.18 -21.33 8.03
C LYS A 180 -36.46 -20.73 6.84
N SER A 181 -37.26 -20.48 5.80
CA SER A 181 -36.92 -19.74 4.59
C SER A 181 -35.99 -18.57 4.84
N SER A 182 -34.87 -18.62 4.12
CA SER A 182 -34.13 -17.48 3.59
C SER A 182 -35.08 -16.33 3.24
N THR A 183 -34.99 -15.25 4.01
CA THR A 183 -35.49 -13.94 3.60
C THR A 183 -34.67 -13.52 2.40
N THR A 184 -35.23 -13.68 1.20
CA THR A 184 -34.78 -12.99 -0.01
C THR A 184 -34.59 -11.51 0.30
N VAL A 185 -33.34 -11.10 0.46
CA VAL A 185 -32.98 -9.68 0.45
C VAL A 185 -33.40 -9.17 -0.93
N PRO A 186 -34.34 -8.20 -1.01
CA PRO A 186 -34.75 -7.67 -2.29
C PRO A 186 -33.51 -7.08 -2.96
N ARG A 187 -33.27 -7.53 -4.19
CA ARG A 187 -32.32 -6.93 -5.13
C ARG A 187 -32.58 -5.42 -5.08
N SER A 188 -31.66 -4.64 -4.51
CA SER A 188 -31.73 -3.19 -4.64
C SER A 188 -31.71 -2.92 -6.14
N ASN A 189 -32.82 -2.40 -6.67
CA ASN A 189 -32.85 -1.84 -8.01
C ASN A 189 -31.61 -0.96 -8.12
N SER A 190 -30.68 -1.33 -9.01
CA SER A 190 -29.61 -0.45 -9.42
C SER A 190 -30.27 0.83 -9.87
N SER A 191 -30.15 1.88 -9.07
CA SER A 191 -30.63 3.19 -9.46
C SER A 191 -29.97 3.50 -10.80
N THR A 192 -30.76 3.54 -11.86
CA THR A 192 -30.43 4.07 -13.19
C THR A 192 -30.24 5.58 -13.15
N GLY A 193 -29.76 6.12 -12.02
CA GLY A 193 -29.39 7.51 -11.86
C GLY A 193 -27.94 7.66 -12.28
N GLY A 194 -27.69 8.42 -13.35
CA GLY A 194 -26.34 8.92 -13.64
C GLY A 194 -25.80 9.73 -12.45
N CYS A 195 -24.51 10.06 -12.49
CA CYS A 195 -23.89 10.84 -11.43
C CYS A 195 -24.56 12.21 -11.28
N SER A 196 -25.13 12.48 -10.10
CA SER A 196 -25.69 13.80 -9.77
C SER A 196 -24.60 14.87 -9.68
N THR A 197 -23.40 14.49 -9.27
CA THR A 197 -22.21 15.36 -9.23
C THR A 197 -20.96 14.51 -9.44
N VAL A 198 -20.05 14.97 -10.30
CA VAL A 198 -18.74 14.34 -10.50
C VAL A 198 -17.70 15.09 -9.67
N ARG A 199 -17.21 14.42 -8.62
CA ARG A 199 -16.22 14.99 -7.69
C ARG A 199 -14.83 15.01 -8.33
N VAL A 200 -13.99 15.94 -7.90
CA VAL A 200 -12.62 16.06 -8.41
C VAL A 200 -11.64 15.65 -7.32
N ARG A 201 -10.86 14.60 -7.57
CA ARG A 201 -9.69 14.23 -6.77
C ARG A 201 -8.50 15.07 -7.24
N ARG A 202 -7.92 15.85 -6.33
CA ARG A 202 -6.86 16.84 -6.63
C ARG A 202 -5.54 16.42 -5.99
N GLU A 203 -4.45 16.97 -6.51
CA GLU A 203 -3.13 16.83 -5.91
C GLU A 203 -3.08 17.48 -4.52
N TRP A 204 -2.36 16.86 -3.58
CA TRP A 204 -2.27 17.26 -2.16
C TRP A 204 -1.91 18.73 -1.94
N ARG A 205 -1.00 19.31 -2.73
CA ARG A 205 -0.55 20.71 -2.62
C ARG A 205 -1.61 21.73 -3.02
N LYS A 206 -2.68 21.28 -3.67
CA LYS A 206 -3.80 22.14 -4.08
C LYS A 206 -4.94 22.17 -3.07
N PHE A 207 -4.85 21.37 -2.01
CA PHE A 207 -5.75 21.48 -0.88
C PHE A 207 -5.28 22.66 -0.02
N SER A 208 -6.24 23.44 0.49
CA SER A 208 -5.97 24.35 1.60
C SER A 208 -5.61 23.57 2.85
N HIS A 209 -4.95 24.23 3.82
CA HIS A 209 -4.62 23.61 5.10
C HIS A 209 -5.85 23.00 5.79
N GLN A 210 -7.00 23.68 5.78
CA GLN A 210 -8.23 23.13 6.32
C GLN A 210 -8.70 21.87 5.60
N GLU A 211 -8.68 21.84 4.26
CA GLU A 211 -9.08 20.64 3.50
C GLU A 211 -8.13 19.46 3.74
N GLN A 212 -6.84 19.74 3.97
CA GLN A 212 -5.85 18.73 4.37
C GLN A 212 -6.15 18.19 5.76
N ALA A 213 -6.41 19.07 6.73
CA ALA A 213 -6.76 18.69 8.10
C ALA A 213 -8.06 17.90 8.16
N ASP A 214 -9.09 18.29 7.40
CA ASP A 214 -10.37 17.59 7.30
C ASP A 214 -10.20 16.14 6.80
N TYR A 215 -9.30 15.92 5.84
CA TYR A 215 -8.96 14.57 5.38
C TYR A 215 -8.28 13.77 6.49
N ILE A 216 -7.23 14.32 7.11
CA ILE A 216 -6.46 13.64 8.17
C ILE A 216 -7.34 13.31 9.38
N ASN A 217 -8.23 14.22 9.78
CA ASN A 217 -9.18 13.99 10.86
C ASN A 217 -10.15 12.84 10.54
N ALA A 218 -10.58 12.69 9.29
CA ALA A 218 -11.40 11.56 8.88
C ALA A 218 -10.62 10.23 8.91
N VAL A 219 -9.33 10.24 8.57
CA VAL A 219 -8.46 9.06 8.71
C VAL A 219 -8.32 8.66 10.18
N LYS A 220 -8.03 9.63 11.06
CA LYS A 220 -7.97 9.44 12.53
C LYS A 220 -9.27 8.85 13.07
N CYS A 221 -10.41 9.37 12.63
CA CYS A 221 -11.71 8.82 13.01
C CYS A 221 -11.86 7.32 12.63
N LEU A 222 -11.39 6.88 11.45
CA LEU A 222 -11.42 5.44 11.13
C LEU A 222 -10.51 4.61 12.05
N ALA A 223 -9.42 5.19 12.55
CA ALA A 223 -8.56 4.53 13.53
C ALA A 223 -9.14 4.54 14.96
N ASP A 224 -10.17 5.34 15.23
CA ASP A 224 -10.88 5.34 16.53
C ASP A 224 -12.13 4.44 16.54
N LEU A 225 -12.71 4.17 15.36
CA LEU A 225 -13.89 3.33 15.25
C LEU A 225 -13.53 1.84 15.38
N PRO A 226 -14.39 1.00 15.97
CA PRO A 226 -14.13 -0.44 16.12
C PRO A 226 -14.18 -1.18 14.77
N SER A 227 -13.28 -2.14 14.55
CA SER A 227 -13.30 -3.00 13.36
C SER A 227 -14.67 -3.65 13.12
N LYS A 228 -15.02 -3.82 11.83
CA LYS A 228 -16.19 -4.56 11.36
C LYS A 228 -15.84 -5.98 10.90
N LEU A 229 -14.58 -6.27 10.57
CA LEU A 229 -14.17 -7.57 9.99
C LEU A 229 -13.39 -8.46 10.95
N LEU A 230 -12.71 -7.86 11.94
CA LEU A 230 -11.87 -8.56 12.89
C LEU A 230 -12.59 -8.63 14.24
N PRO A 231 -13.13 -9.81 14.62
CA PRO A 231 -13.81 -9.97 15.90
C PRO A 231 -12.80 -10.07 17.05
N GLY A 232 -13.08 -9.36 18.15
CA GLY A 232 -12.28 -9.37 19.36
C GLY A 232 -11.03 -8.48 19.30
N GLY A 233 -10.50 -8.08 20.46
CA GLY A 233 -9.32 -7.22 20.56
C GLY A 233 -9.59 -5.73 20.28
N ASP A 234 -8.50 -4.99 20.13
CA ASP A 234 -8.47 -3.54 19.92
C ASP A 234 -8.39 -3.12 18.44
N TYR A 235 -8.78 -4.00 17.51
CA TYR A 235 -8.76 -3.67 16.09
C TYR A 235 -9.76 -2.57 15.74
N ARG A 236 -9.36 -1.72 14.79
CA ARG A 236 -10.02 -0.49 14.38
C ARG A 236 -10.61 -0.62 12.97
N ARG A 237 -11.49 0.29 12.56
CA ARG A 237 -12.05 0.30 11.19
C ARG A 237 -10.98 0.48 10.14
N TYR A 238 -9.93 1.24 10.47
CA TYR A 238 -8.77 1.42 9.61
C TYR A 238 -8.03 0.09 9.35
N ASP A 239 -7.86 -0.75 10.37
CA ASP A 239 -7.18 -2.06 10.26
C ASP A 239 -7.90 -3.03 9.30
N ASP A 240 -9.20 -2.86 9.08
CA ASP A 240 -9.96 -3.70 8.14
C ASP A 240 -9.46 -3.56 6.70
N PHE A 241 -8.95 -2.37 6.34
CA PHE A 241 -8.39 -2.11 5.02
C PHE A 241 -7.08 -2.86 4.84
N GLU A 242 -6.18 -2.79 5.81
CA GLU A 242 -4.91 -3.55 5.78
C GLU A 242 -5.17 -5.06 5.79
N ASN A 243 -6.04 -5.55 6.68
CA ASN A 243 -6.39 -6.97 6.73
C ASN A 243 -6.90 -7.51 5.38
N VAL A 244 -7.67 -6.71 4.65
CA VAL A 244 -8.19 -7.12 3.33
C VAL A 244 -7.08 -7.05 2.28
N HIS A 245 -6.27 -5.98 2.26
CA HIS A 245 -5.16 -5.84 1.31
C HIS A 245 -4.11 -6.93 1.48
N SER A 246 -3.67 -7.19 2.71
CA SER A 246 -2.68 -8.22 3.05
C SER A 246 -3.11 -9.61 2.59
N ARG A 247 -4.35 -10.00 2.91
CA ARG A 247 -4.91 -11.32 2.55
C ARG A 247 -5.17 -11.47 1.06
N MET A 248 -5.36 -10.37 0.35
CA MET A 248 -5.59 -10.35 -1.09
C MET A 248 -4.31 -10.15 -1.91
N ARG A 249 -3.18 -9.80 -1.30
CA ARG A 249 -1.92 -9.42 -1.97
C ARG A 249 -1.55 -10.29 -3.17
N ASN A 250 -1.54 -11.61 -3.01
CA ASN A 250 -1.17 -12.57 -4.07
C ASN A 250 -2.23 -12.75 -5.17
N LYS A 251 -3.42 -12.17 -4.98
CA LYS A 251 -4.58 -12.25 -5.87
C LYS A 251 -4.95 -10.88 -6.45
N ILE A 252 -4.12 -9.86 -6.24
CA ILE A 252 -4.38 -8.49 -6.72
C ILE A 252 -3.14 -7.84 -7.35
N HIS A 253 -1.93 -8.34 -7.10
CA HIS A 253 -0.70 -7.78 -7.67
C HIS A 253 -0.10 -8.66 -8.77
N TRP A 254 0.55 -8.02 -9.74
CA TRP A 254 1.18 -8.61 -10.93
C TRP A 254 0.23 -9.45 -11.78
N ILE A 255 -1.04 -9.03 -11.77
CA ILE A 255 -2.13 -9.65 -12.53
C ILE A 255 -3.03 -8.57 -13.12
N ALA A 256 -3.90 -8.97 -14.05
CA ALA A 256 -4.82 -8.04 -14.70
C ALA A 256 -5.72 -7.29 -13.70
N ALA A 257 -6.08 -7.89 -12.56
CA ALA A 257 -6.96 -7.28 -11.56
C ALA A 257 -6.35 -6.13 -10.74
N PHE A 258 -5.04 -5.85 -10.88
CA PHE A 258 -4.33 -4.82 -10.10
C PHE A 258 -5.04 -3.46 -10.06
N LEU A 259 -5.24 -2.84 -11.23
CA LEU A 259 -5.86 -1.51 -11.31
C LEU A 259 -7.35 -1.49 -10.89
N PRO A 260 -8.23 -2.38 -11.40
CA PRO A 260 -9.65 -2.34 -11.04
C PRO A 260 -9.89 -2.69 -9.56
N TRP A 261 -9.10 -3.61 -8.98
CA TRP A 261 -9.21 -3.93 -7.56
C TRP A 261 -8.82 -2.74 -6.68
N HIS A 262 -7.67 -2.09 -6.95
CA HIS A 262 -7.24 -0.94 -6.16
C HIS A 262 -8.15 0.28 -6.34
N ARG A 263 -8.72 0.51 -7.54
CA ARG A 263 -9.74 1.54 -7.75
C ARG A 263 -10.96 1.32 -6.84
N GLN A 264 -11.47 0.09 -6.79
CA GLN A 264 -12.61 -0.24 -5.93
C GLN A 264 -12.25 -0.18 -4.45
N PHE A 265 -11.03 -0.59 -4.09
CA PHE A 265 -10.53 -0.47 -2.72
C PHE A 265 -10.48 0.99 -2.25
N MET A 266 -9.96 1.90 -3.09
CA MET A 266 -9.98 3.35 -2.83
C MET A 266 -11.42 3.90 -2.76
N PHE A 267 -12.34 3.37 -3.56
CA PHE A 267 -13.75 3.75 -3.45
C PHE A 267 -14.36 3.34 -2.10
N TYR A 268 -14.12 2.12 -1.62
CA TYR A 268 -14.59 1.70 -0.30
C TYR A 268 -13.96 2.51 0.84
N TYR A 269 -12.67 2.85 0.72
CA TYR A 269 -12.01 3.74 1.67
C TYR A 269 -12.68 5.12 1.72
N GLU A 270 -12.93 5.72 0.54
CA GLU A 270 -13.64 6.99 0.45
C GLU A 270 -15.06 6.91 1.03
N GLN A 271 -15.78 5.82 0.78
CA GLN A 271 -17.11 5.62 1.35
C GLN A 271 -17.07 5.49 2.88
N ALA A 272 -16.06 4.81 3.44
CA ALA A 272 -15.90 4.72 4.90
C ALA A 272 -15.62 6.10 5.50
N LEU A 273 -14.69 6.88 4.94
CA LEU A 273 -14.44 8.25 5.40
C LEU A 273 -15.70 9.12 5.35
N ARG A 274 -16.48 9.03 4.27
CA ARG A 274 -17.69 9.84 4.07
C ARG A 274 -18.82 9.43 5.00
N ASN A 275 -19.12 8.14 5.05
CA ASN A 275 -20.33 7.62 5.68
C ASN A 275 -20.14 7.33 7.17
N GLU A 276 -18.91 7.09 7.62
CA GLU A 276 -18.59 6.74 9.02
C GLU A 276 -17.88 7.89 9.75
N CYS A 277 -17.17 8.78 9.02
CA CYS A 277 -16.37 9.88 9.59
C CYS A 277 -16.73 11.26 9.04
N ALA A 278 -17.91 11.39 8.41
CA ALA A 278 -18.47 12.65 7.91
C ALA A 278 -17.54 13.46 6.96
N TYR A 279 -16.59 12.80 6.30
CA TYR A 279 -15.71 13.47 5.35
C TYR A 279 -16.52 13.96 4.14
N SER A 280 -16.41 15.25 3.80
CA SER A 280 -17.14 15.84 2.67
C SER A 280 -16.26 16.02 1.42
N GLY A 281 -14.95 16.16 1.61
CA GLY A 281 -13.94 16.38 0.57
C GLY A 281 -13.67 15.16 -0.31
N SER A 282 -12.87 15.34 -1.38
CA SER A 282 -12.46 14.25 -2.27
C SER A 282 -11.15 13.63 -1.80
N LEU A 283 -10.94 12.33 -2.04
CA LEU A 283 -9.62 11.73 -1.77
C LEU A 283 -8.48 12.53 -2.46
N PRO A 284 -7.42 12.89 -1.71
CA PRO A 284 -6.24 13.50 -2.29
C PRO A 284 -5.38 12.47 -3.04
N ARG A 285 -4.58 12.94 -3.99
CA ARG A 285 -3.50 12.15 -4.60
C ARG A 285 -2.16 12.80 -4.30
N TRP A 286 -1.11 11.98 -4.22
CA TRP A 286 0.26 12.45 -4.14
C TRP A 286 0.94 12.27 -5.50
N ASP A 287 1.24 13.37 -6.18
CA ASP A 287 1.93 13.34 -7.47
C ASP A 287 3.45 13.23 -7.29
N TRP A 288 3.95 12.00 -7.21
CA TRP A 288 5.39 11.74 -7.04
C TRP A 288 6.24 12.28 -8.19
N THR A 289 5.66 12.55 -9.36
CA THR A 289 6.40 13.08 -10.52
C THR A 289 6.91 14.50 -10.26
N LEU A 290 6.22 15.26 -9.41
CA LEU A 290 6.64 16.60 -8.97
C LEU A 290 7.83 16.54 -8.01
N ASP A 291 8.06 15.37 -7.42
CA ASP A 291 9.08 15.13 -6.39
C ASP A 291 10.27 14.31 -6.91
N SER A 292 10.29 13.95 -8.20
CA SER A 292 11.29 13.02 -8.75
C SER A 292 12.72 13.53 -8.69
N ALA A 293 12.93 14.84 -8.62
CA ALA A 293 14.27 15.41 -8.44
C ALA A 293 14.80 15.22 -7.01
N ASP A 294 13.93 15.42 -6.01
CA ASP A 294 14.25 15.25 -4.60
C ASP A 294 12.99 14.94 -3.78
N MET A 295 12.73 13.65 -3.60
CA MET A 295 11.57 13.14 -2.86
C MET A 295 11.52 13.67 -1.43
N SER A 296 12.68 13.88 -0.79
CA SER A 296 12.76 14.36 0.59
C SER A 296 12.25 15.79 0.76
N LYS A 297 12.06 16.53 -0.35
CA LYS A 297 11.52 17.89 -0.38
C LYS A 297 10.02 17.96 -0.62
N SER A 298 9.36 16.82 -0.81
CA SER A 298 7.91 16.81 -0.93
C SER A 298 7.27 17.40 0.34
N PRO A 299 6.30 18.34 0.21
CA PRO A 299 5.59 18.89 1.35
C PRO A 299 4.69 17.85 2.05
N ILE A 300 4.54 16.65 1.46
CA ILE A 300 3.87 15.53 2.10
C ILE A 300 4.56 15.16 3.43
N TRP A 301 5.89 15.34 3.51
CA TRP A 301 6.73 15.06 4.69
C TRP A 301 6.74 16.20 5.72
N SER A 302 5.78 17.13 5.64
CA SER A 302 5.65 18.21 6.62
C SER A 302 5.56 17.63 8.04
N SER A 303 6.19 18.31 8.99
CA SER A 303 6.08 18.01 10.43
C SER A 303 4.88 18.72 11.08
N ASP A 304 4.04 19.40 10.30
CA ASP A 304 2.83 20.06 10.78
C ASP A 304 1.89 19.02 11.44
N PRO A 305 1.47 19.22 12.70
CA PRO A 305 0.70 18.23 13.45
C PRO A 305 -0.75 18.04 12.97
N ASP A 306 -1.25 18.93 12.11
CA ASP A 306 -2.62 18.86 11.60
C ASP A 306 -2.66 18.31 10.17
N VAL A 307 -1.63 18.57 9.38
CA VAL A 307 -1.64 18.25 7.93
C VAL A 307 -0.45 17.42 7.45
N GLY A 308 0.63 17.32 8.22
CA GLY A 308 1.83 16.63 7.81
C GLY A 308 1.72 15.12 7.92
N PHE A 309 2.24 14.36 6.94
CA PHE A 309 2.34 12.90 7.09
C PHE A 309 3.54 12.46 7.93
N GLY A 310 4.34 13.40 8.44
CA GLY A 310 5.58 13.12 9.16
C GLY A 310 6.73 12.76 8.22
N GLY A 311 7.95 12.84 8.72
CA GLY A 311 9.18 12.56 7.98
C GLY A 311 9.56 11.08 7.93
N ASP A 312 10.87 10.82 8.00
CA ASP A 312 11.45 9.48 8.15
C ASP A 312 11.30 8.95 9.58
N GLY A 313 11.40 7.64 9.72
CA GLY A 313 11.48 6.97 11.01
C GLY A 313 12.73 7.37 11.80
N ARG A 314 12.60 7.58 13.11
CA ARG A 314 13.72 7.98 13.99
C ARG A 314 13.99 6.99 15.11
N ASP A 315 12.94 6.45 15.72
CA ASP A 315 13.07 5.52 16.84
C ASP A 315 13.01 4.08 16.32
N PHE A 316 14.17 3.58 15.91
CA PHE A 316 14.33 2.19 15.50
C PHE A 316 14.27 1.31 16.74
N SER A 317 13.20 0.53 16.86
CA SER A 317 13.15 -0.50 17.88
C SER A 317 14.13 -1.62 17.50
N ASN A 318 14.73 -2.28 18.50
CA ASN A 318 15.51 -3.50 18.25
C ASN A 318 14.59 -4.74 18.03
N ALA A 319 13.28 -4.53 17.80
CA ALA A 319 12.37 -5.62 17.54
C ALA A 319 12.56 -6.12 16.10
N ASP A 320 12.61 -7.43 15.92
CA ASP A 320 12.59 -8.06 14.61
C ASP A 320 11.12 -8.18 14.15
N ASP A 321 10.52 -7.05 13.80
CA ASP A 321 9.16 -6.94 13.26
C ASP A 321 9.11 -7.11 11.72
N GLY A 322 10.28 -7.27 11.09
CA GLY A 322 10.42 -7.39 9.64
C GLY A 322 10.13 -6.12 8.85
N LEU A 323 9.95 -4.96 9.52
CA LEU A 323 9.69 -3.67 8.88
C LEU A 323 10.98 -2.90 8.53
N ASP A 324 12.07 -3.16 9.26
CA ASP A 324 13.39 -2.51 9.07
C ASP A 324 13.27 -0.97 9.05
N GLY A 325 12.42 -0.43 9.95
CA GLY A 325 12.09 0.98 10.03
C GLY A 325 12.11 1.56 11.44
N GLY A 326 11.96 2.88 11.51
CA GLY A 326 11.86 3.63 12.75
C GLY A 326 10.48 4.26 12.89
N VAL A 327 10.06 4.50 14.12
CA VAL A 327 8.78 5.17 14.41
C VAL A 327 8.79 6.60 13.86
N ILE A 328 7.66 7.01 13.28
CA ILE A 328 7.42 8.40 12.89
C ILE A 328 7.08 9.21 14.14
N THR A 329 7.87 10.25 14.42
CA THR A 329 7.74 11.06 15.64
C THR A 329 7.22 12.49 15.40
N ASP A 330 6.81 12.83 14.18
CA ASP A 330 6.31 14.16 13.82
C ASP A 330 5.17 14.11 12.80
N GLY A 331 4.57 15.28 12.52
CA GLY A 331 3.38 15.37 11.69
C GLY A 331 2.12 14.88 12.41
N ALA A 332 1.02 14.79 11.66
CA ALA A 332 -0.27 14.39 12.19
C ALA A 332 -0.36 12.91 12.57
N PHE A 333 0.59 12.10 12.13
CA PHE A 333 0.68 10.66 12.41
C PHE A 333 1.85 10.33 13.35
N ALA A 334 2.33 11.30 14.13
CA ALA A 334 3.35 11.07 15.14
C ALA A 334 2.89 10.02 16.17
N ASN A 335 3.73 9.00 16.41
CA ASN A 335 3.48 7.87 17.32
C ASN A 335 2.12 7.20 17.07
N TRP A 336 1.74 7.07 15.80
CA TRP A 336 0.43 6.53 15.43
C TRP A 336 0.36 5.03 15.74
N PRO A 337 -0.57 4.57 16.58
CA PRO A 337 -0.70 3.15 16.90
C PRO A 337 -1.43 2.39 15.79
N LEU A 338 -0.84 1.26 15.39
CA LEU A 338 -1.41 0.28 14.48
C LEU A 338 -1.64 -1.00 15.27
N TYR A 339 -2.78 -1.66 15.05
CA TYR A 339 -3.15 -2.86 15.82
C TYR A 339 -3.09 -4.14 14.98
N TYR A 340 -3.09 -4.02 13.66
CA TYR A 340 -3.00 -5.14 12.73
C TYR A 340 -1.65 -5.18 11.99
N PRO A 341 -1.06 -6.37 11.80
CA PRO A 341 -1.50 -7.67 12.34
C PRO A 341 -1.28 -7.79 13.86
N GLU A 342 -0.38 -6.95 14.38
CA GLU A 342 0.04 -6.86 15.76
C GLU A 342 0.30 -5.40 16.11
N TYR A 343 0.31 -5.11 17.41
CA TYR A 343 0.49 -3.74 17.87
C TYR A 343 1.91 -3.23 17.59
N HIS A 344 2.00 -2.10 16.91
CA HIS A 344 3.23 -1.32 16.73
C HIS A 344 2.87 0.15 16.42
N GLU A 345 3.84 1.04 16.46
CA GLU A 345 3.67 2.41 15.96
C GLU A 345 4.07 2.47 14.50
N LEU A 346 3.43 3.32 13.71
CA LEU A 346 3.71 3.49 12.28
C LEU A 346 5.19 3.77 12.02
N GLN A 347 5.80 2.95 11.18
CA GLN A 347 7.23 3.00 10.88
C GLN A 347 7.52 3.35 9.42
N ARG A 348 8.60 4.10 9.22
CA ARG A 348 9.18 4.35 7.90
C ARG A 348 10.68 4.12 7.93
N SER A 349 11.22 3.87 6.75
CA SER A 349 12.65 3.74 6.53
C SER A 349 12.91 4.21 5.12
N TYR A 350 13.42 5.43 4.93
CA TYR A 350 13.96 5.79 3.62
C TYR A 350 15.15 4.88 3.32
N ASN A 351 14.85 3.72 2.75
CA ASN A 351 15.76 2.62 2.58
C ASN A 351 16.64 2.93 1.36
N LEU A 352 17.48 3.96 1.52
CA LEU A 352 18.51 4.37 0.58
C LEU A 352 19.81 3.67 1.00
N PRO A 353 20.27 2.63 0.28
CA PRO A 353 21.59 2.06 0.54
C PRO A 353 22.64 3.18 0.60
N THR A 354 23.63 3.08 1.49
CA THR A 354 24.58 4.16 1.82
C THR A 354 25.25 4.80 0.60
N GLN A 355 25.50 4.04 -0.46
CA GLN A 355 26.04 4.53 -1.74
C GLN A 355 25.09 5.44 -2.56
N TYR A 356 23.82 5.53 -2.17
CA TYR A 356 22.77 6.31 -2.84
C TYR A 356 22.24 7.47 -1.98
N ARG A 357 22.85 7.73 -0.81
CA ARG A 357 22.69 8.97 -0.01
C ARG A 357 23.39 10.17 -0.68
N GLN A 358 23.25 10.33 -2.00
CA GLN A 358 23.79 11.49 -2.71
C GLN A 358 22.71 12.57 -2.88
N ARG A 359 23.02 13.77 -2.41
CA ARG A 359 22.22 14.99 -2.60
C ARG A 359 21.89 15.17 -4.09
N GLY A 360 20.61 15.30 -4.45
CA GLY A 360 20.17 15.63 -5.81
C GLY A 360 19.90 14.45 -6.77
N ARG A 361 19.83 13.21 -6.27
CA ARG A 361 19.30 12.06 -7.02
C ARG A 361 18.44 11.20 -6.10
N SER A 362 17.12 11.35 -6.10
CA SER A 362 16.25 10.39 -5.44
C SER A 362 16.43 9.01 -6.06
N TYR A 363 16.78 8.02 -5.23
CA TYR A 363 16.81 6.62 -5.65
C TYR A 363 15.49 6.26 -6.33
N GLY A 364 15.57 5.54 -7.45
CA GLY A 364 14.40 5.11 -8.19
C GLY A 364 13.65 6.20 -8.96
N SER A 365 14.09 7.46 -8.93
CA SER A 365 13.47 8.58 -9.67
C SER A 365 13.26 8.28 -11.16
N GLN A 366 14.16 7.54 -11.79
CA GLN A 366 14.03 7.12 -13.18
C GLN A 366 12.78 6.26 -13.49
N PHE A 367 12.09 5.76 -12.46
CA PHE A 367 10.88 4.96 -12.58
C PHE A 367 9.60 5.79 -12.40
N PHE A 368 9.68 7.01 -11.87
CA PHE A 368 8.52 7.88 -11.65
C PHE A 368 8.73 9.34 -12.09
N ASP A 369 9.83 9.63 -12.80
CA ASP A 369 10.01 10.90 -13.49
C ASP A 369 9.09 11.04 -14.71
N ASN A 370 9.06 12.25 -15.30
CA ASN A 370 8.25 12.52 -16.49
C ASN A 370 8.59 11.62 -17.67
N ALA A 371 9.85 11.20 -17.84
CA ALA A 371 10.25 10.33 -18.93
C ALA A 371 9.65 8.92 -18.76
N SER A 372 9.67 8.38 -17.54
CA SER A 372 9.02 7.12 -17.18
C SER A 372 7.51 7.19 -17.39
N ILE A 373 6.85 8.22 -16.85
CA ILE A 373 5.40 8.37 -16.99
C ILE A 373 5.00 8.51 -18.46
N ASN A 374 5.76 9.23 -19.29
CA ASN A 374 5.50 9.32 -20.73
C ASN A 374 5.60 7.95 -21.43
N ARG A 375 6.57 7.10 -21.03
CA ARG A 375 6.70 5.73 -21.54
C ARG A 375 5.54 4.83 -21.09
N ILE A 376 5.05 5.01 -19.86
CA ILE A 376 3.91 4.24 -19.34
C ILE A 376 2.62 4.67 -20.06
N GLN A 377 2.38 5.98 -20.20
CA GLN A 377 1.18 6.51 -20.86
C GLN A 377 1.11 6.17 -22.35
N SER A 378 2.25 5.90 -23.01
CA SER A 378 2.31 5.50 -24.41
C SER A 378 2.01 4.01 -24.66
N GLN A 379 1.87 3.18 -23.61
CA GLN A 379 1.54 1.77 -23.78
C GLN A 379 0.19 1.59 -24.48
N THR A 380 0.13 0.68 -25.45
CA THR A 380 -1.05 0.54 -26.31
C THR A 380 -2.08 -0.46 -25.81
N THR A 381 -1.68 -1.37 -24.91
CA THR A 381 -2.56 -2.37 -24.32
C THR A 381 -2.64 -2.20 -22.80
N TYR A 382 -3.78 -2.58 -22.22
CA TYR A 382 -3.99 -2.54 -20.77
C TYR A 382 -2.90 -3.33 -20.02
N GLN A 383 -2.60 -4.55 -20.46
CA GLN A 383 -1.60 -5.40 -19.80
C GLN A 383 -0.21 -4.73 -19.75
N LYS A 384 0.23 -4.12 -20.86
CA LYS A 384 1.53 -3.42 -20.90
C LYS A 384 1.52 -2.17 -20.03
N PHE A 385 0.42 -1.42 -20.04
CA PHE A 385 0.24 -0.25 -19.19
C PHE A 385 0.29 -0.63 -17.71
N ALA A 386 -0.53 -1.60 -17.28
CA ALA A 386 -0.60 -2.06 -15.90
C ALA A 386 0.74 -2.60 -15.41
N LEU A 387 1.41 -3.45 -16.20
CA LEU A 387 2.73 -3.99 -15.87
C LEU A 387 3.80 -2.90 -15.78
N ALA A 388 3.79 -1.90 -16.67
CA ALA A 388 4.77 -0.81 -16.63
C ALA A 388 4.53 0.14 -15.45
N LEU A 389 3.28 0.33 -15.02
CA LEU A 389 2.93 1.14 -13.86
C LEU A 389 3.22 0.40 -12.54
N GLU A 390 2.89 -0.89 -12.47
CA GLU A 390 3.11 -1.74 -11.29
C GLU A 390 4.59 -2.07 -11.11
N GLY A 391 5.25 -2.53 -12.17
CA GLY A 391 6.56 -3.16 -12.16
C GLY A 391 6.48 -4.66 -12.42
N THR A 392 7.62 -5.28 -12.75
CA THR A 392 7.69 -6.74 -12.90
C THR A 392 7.58 -7.46 -11.56
N ASP A 393 7.04 -8.68 -11.56
CA ASP A 393 6.96 -9.50 -10.35
C ASP A 393 8.36 -9.81 -9.81
N PRO A 394 8.70 -9.40 -8.57
CA PRO A 394 10.03 -9.66 -7.99
C PRO A 394 10.30 -11.15 -7.74
N SER A 395 9.26 -11.99 -7.70
CA SER A 395 9.41 -13.45 -7.59
C SER A 395 9.71 -14.15 -8.92
N SER A 396 9.66 -13.41 -10.04
CA SER A 396 9.98 -13.96 -11.35
C SER A 396 11.49 -14.13 -11.54
N THR A 397 11.89 -15.12 -12.34
CA THR A 397 13.31 -15.42 -12.64
C THR A 397 13.94 -14.45 -13.65
N GLY A 398 13.21 -13.43 -14.09
CA GLY A 398 13.64 -12.46 -15.10
C GLY A 398 14.25 -11.18 -14.50
N PRO A 399 14.64 -10.21 -15.35
CA PRO A 399 15.07 -8.90 -14.88
C PRO A 399 13.97 -8.21 -14.08
N SER A 400 14.25 -7.90 -12.81
CA SER A 400 13.36 -7.08 -11.98
C SER A 400 13.48 -5.62 -12.41
N ASN A 401 12.38 -5.06 -12.91
CA ASN A 401 12.24 -3.66 -13.28
C ASN A 401 11.03 -3.07 -12.53
N PRO A 402 11.25 -2.28 -11.47
CA PRO A 402 10.15 -1.71 -10.72
C PRO A 402 9.45 -0.63 -11.56
N GLY A 403 8.12 -0.59 -11.45
CA GLY A 403 7.31 0.52 -11.92
C GLY A 403 7.21 1.59 -10.83
N PRO A 404 6.61 2.75 -11.13
CA PRO A 404 6.38 3.81 -10.15
C PRO A 404 5.57 3.35 -8.94
N HIS A 405 4.65 2.39 -9.09
CA HIS A 405 3.97 1.77 -7.94
C HIS A 405 4.98 1.07 -7.02
N SER A 406 5.67 0.04 -7.52
CA SER A 406 6.58 -0.77 -6.69
C SER A 406 7.71 0.07 -6.07
N ILE A 407 8.28 1.01 -6.82
CA ILE A 407 9.43 1.78 -6.33
C ILE A 407 9.05 2.74 -5.21
N ILE A 408 7.85 3.33 -5.22
CA ILE A 408 7.43 4.25 -4.16
C ILE A 408 7.24 3.49 -2.84
N HIS A 409 6.63 2.29 -2.89
CA HIS A 409 6.58 1.39 -1.75
C HIS A 409 7.99 1.07 -1.20
N VAL A 410 8.95 0.80 -2.09
CA VAL A 410 10.33 0.48 -1.69
C VAL A 410 11.08 1.69 -1.11
N ILE A 411 10.93 2.88 -1.70
CA ILE A 411 11.66 4.09 -1.26
C ILE A 411 11.28 4.50 0.14
N ILE A 412 9.99 4.41 0.49
CA ILE A 412 9.47 4.85 1.80
C ILE A 412 9.76 3.83 2.90
N GLY A 413 9.78 2.52 2.56
CA GLY A 413 10.09 1.44 3.49
C GLY A 413 9.16 1.36 4.69
N GLY A 414 9.58 0.64 5.73
CA GLY A 414 8.73 0.40 6.91
C GLY A 414 7.41 -0.27 6.54
N ASP A 415 6.32 0.23 7.11
CA ASP A 415 4.96 -0.31 6.91
C ASP A 415 4.54 -0.38 5.45
N ILE A 416 4.90 0.62 4.63
CA ILE A 416 4.47 0.68 3.23
C ILE A 416 5.26 -0.26 2.32
N SER A 417 6.30 -0.92 2.80
CA SER A 417 7.12 -1.83 2.00
C SER A 417 6.28 -2.95 1.36
N PRO A 418 6.61 -3.44 0.15
CA PRO A 418 5.83 -4.49 -0.52
C PRO A 418 5.72 -5.81 0.28
N THR A 419 6.66 -6.06 1.17
CA THR A 419 6.69 -7.24 2.04
C THR A 419 5.98 -7.03 3.37
N ALA A 420 5.72 -5.78 3.77
CA ALA A 420 5.14 -5.38 5.06
C ALA A 420 3.60 -5.30 5.01
N TYR A 421 2.97 -4.31 5.67
CA TYR A 421 1.52 -4.14 5.80
C TYR A 421 1.07 -2.81 5.19
N ALA A 422 1.14 -2.73 3.85
CA ALA A 422 1.27 -1.45 3.17
C ALA A 422 0.11 -0.45 3.34
N ALA A 423 -1.12 -0.91 3.55
CA ALA A 423 -2.27 -0.03 3.78
C ALA A 423 -2.39 0.45 5.23
N ASN A 424 -1.52 0.02 6.14
CA ASN A 424 -1.32 0.69 7.44
C ASN A 424 -0.78 2.11 7.25
N GLU A 425 0.12 2.32 6.29
CA GLU A 425 0.68 3.63 6.00
C GLU A 425 -0.37 4.55 5.36
N PRO A 426 -0.72 5.70 5.98
CA PRO A 426 -1.72 6.63 5.42
C PRO A 426 -1.38 7.15 4.01
N LEU A 427 -0.09 7.24 3.65
CA LEU A 427 0.33 7.61 2.29
C LEU A 427 -0.05 6.58 1.22
N PHE A 428 -0.33 5.33 1.60
CA PHE A 428 -0.85 4.30 0.70
C PHE A 428 -2.04 4.81 -0.12
N TYR A 429 -2.99 5.47 0.53
CA TYR A 429 -4.23 5.92 -0.12
C TYR A 429 -3.97 7.05 -1.13
N LEU A 430 -3.04 7.96 -0.82
CA LEU A 430 -2.65 9.04 -1.73
C LEU A 430 -1.82 8.52 -2.89
N HIS A 431 -0.94 7.54 -2.62
CA HIS A 431 -0.19 6.81 -3.62
C HIS A 431 -1.13 6.10 -4.59
N HIS A 432 -2.06 5.27 -4.10
CA HIS A 432 -3.00 4.54 -4.95
C HIS A 432 -4.02 5.44 -5.66
N CYS A 433 -4.38 6.60 -5.11
CA CYS A 433 -5.13 7.60 -5.86
C CYS A 433 -4.32 8.17 -7.04
N ASN A 434 -2.99 8.30 -6.90
CA ASN A 434 -2.15 8.73 -8.01
C ASN A 434 -1.93 7.61 -9.05
N VAL A 435 -1.79 6.35 -8.63
CA VAL A 435 -1.82 5.16 -9.51
C VAL A 435 -3.12 5.14 -10.34
N ASP A 436 -4.27 5.28 -9.67
CA ASP A 436 -5.58 5.33 -10.34
C ASP A 436 -5.69 6.54 -11.27
N SER A 437 -5.12 7.70 -10.91
CA SER A 437 -5.09 8.87 -11.79
C SER A 437 -4.35 8.61 -13.10
N HIS A 438 -3.24 7.85 -13.07
CA HIS A 438 -2.51 7.48 -14.28
C HIS A 438 -3.31 6.53 -15.15
N TRP A 439 -4.06 5.59 -14.56
CA TRP A 439 -4.95 4.71 -15.31
C TRP A 439 -6.12 5.50 -15.93
N TRP A 440 -6.74 6.40 -15.17
CA TRP A 440 -7.78 7.31 -15.66
C TRP A 440 -7.27 8.18 -16.82
N ARG A 441 -6.06 8.74 -16.74
CA ARG A 441 -5.43 9.49 -17.85
C ARG A 441 -5.24 8.61 -19.09
N TRP A 442 -4.73 7.39 -18.91
CA TRP A 442 -4.51 6.46 -20.00
C TRP A 442 -5.82 6.05 -20.69
N GLN A 443 -6.87 5.78 -19.91
CA GLN A 443 -8.21 5.50 -20.41
C GLN A 443 -8.73 6.68 -21.23
N ASN A 444 -8.66 7.92 -20.71
CA ASN A 444 -9.23 9.09 -21.37
C ASN A 444 -8.45 9.58 -22.58
N ALA A 445 -7.15 9.27 -22.69
CA ALA A 445 -6.36 9.57 -23.88
C ALA A 445 -6.92 8.93 -25.17
N GLN A 446 -7.63 7.80 -25.04
CA GLN A 446 -8.34 7.16 -26.15
C GLN A 446 -9.58 6.43 -25.64
N ARG A 447 -10.51 7.19 -25.04
CA ARG A 447 -11.65 6.65 -24.26
C ARG A 447 -12.46 5.59 -24.99
N SER A 448 -12.73 5.75 -26.29
CA SER A 448 -13.53 4.80 -27.07
C SER A 448 -12.97 3.39 -27.11
N THR A 449 -11.64 3.23 -27.05
CA THR A 449 -10.98 1.91 -27.08
C THR A 449 -10.40 1.50 -25.73
N ARG A 450 -10.01 2.46 -24.88
CA ARG A 450 -9.30 2.19 -23.63
C ARG A 450 -10.17 2.16 -22.39
N LEU A 451 -11.39 2.73 -22.42
CA LEU A 451 -12.27 2.74 -21.25
C LEU A 451 -12.49 1.33 -20.71
N ASN A 452 -12.82 0.38 -21.60
CA ASN A 452 -13.08 -1.02 -21.24
C ASN A 452 -11.93 -1.95 -21.62
N ALA A 453 -10.75 -1.42 -21.95
CA ALA A 453 -9.59 -2.26 -22.25
C ALA A 453 -9.15 -3.01 -20.99
N TYR A 454 -9.08 -4.33 -21.09
CA TYR A 454 -8.72 -5.22 -19.99
C TYR A 454 -8.07 -6.48 -20.55
N GLY A 455 -7.07 -7.00 -19.85
CA GLY A 455 -6.37 -8.23 -20.24
C GLY A 455 -5.07 -8.45 -19.47
N GLY A 456 -4.54 -9.66 -19.57
CA GLY A 456 -3.38 -10.14 -18.84
C GLY A 456 -3.71 -11.40 -18.04
N PRO A 457 -2.77 -11.85 -17.18
CA PRO A 457 -2.96 -13.05 -16.38
C PRO A 457 -3.98 -12.82 -15.27
N ALA A 458 -4.89 -13.78 -15.09
CA ALA A 458 -5.83 -13.80 -13.96
C ALA A 458 -5.16 -14.25 -12.65
N THR A 459 -4.00 -14.94 -12.75
CA THR A 459 -3.28 -15.51 -11.61
C THR A 459 -1.82 -15.12 -11.65
N ARG A 460 -1.26 -14.73 -10.49
CA ARG A 460 0.13 -14.30 -10.35
C ARG A 460 1.08 -15.40 -10.80
N GLY A 461 2.17 -15.02 -11.47
CA GLY A 461 3.14 -15.96 -12.04
C GLY A 461 2.69 -16.66 -13.33
N SER A 462 1.44 -16.48 -13.78
CA SER A 462 1.01 -16.96 -15.09
C SER A 462 1.38 -15.97 -16.20
N THR A 463 1.67 -16.49 -17.38
CA THR A 463 1.84 -15.70 -18.62
C THR A 463 0.60 -15.74 -19.52
N ARG A 464 -0.44 -16.47 -19.11
CA ARG A 464 -1.68 -16.59 -19.87
C ARG A 464 -2.42 -15.26 -19.89
N ASN A 465 -3.11 -14.98 -20.99
CA ASN A 465 -4.02 -13.84 -21.09
C ASN A 465 -5.45 -14.35 -20.92
N ASP A 466 -5.81 -14.70 -19.69
CA ASP A 466 -7.04 -15.42 -19.35
C ASP A 466 -7.98 -14.64 -18.41
N ALA A 467 -7.60 -13.44 -17.98
CA ALA A 467 -8.47 -12.56 -17.21
C ALA A 467 -9.64 -12.02 -18.05
N LYS A 468 -10.82 -11.91 -17.42
CA LYS A 468 -12.06 -11.51 -18.08
C LYS A 468 -12.70 -10.31 -17.36
N PRO A 469 -13.38 -9.41 -18.09
CA PRO A 469 -14.18 -8.35 -17.47
C PRO A 469 -15.29 -8.87 -16.53
N THR A 470 -15.71 -10.12 -16.68
CA THR A 470 -16.70 -10.78 -15.82
C THR A 470 -16.12 -11.33 -14.53
N ASP A 471 -14.79 -11.33 -14.36
CA ASP A 471 -14.15 -11.87 -13.16
C ASP A 471 -14.56 -11.05 -11.93
N VAL A 472 -14.75 -11.76 -10.81
CA VAL A 472 -15.24 -11.19 -9.55
C VAL A 472 -14.06 -10.78 -8.68
N LEU A 473 -14.02 -9.50 -8.35
CA LEU A 473 -13.09 -8.89 -7.40
C LEU A 473 -13.60 -9.10 -5.98
N LYS A 474 -12.77 -9.75 -5.16
CA LYS A 474 -13.10 -10.12 -3.77
C LYS A 474 -12.62 -9.06 -2.79
N PHE A 475 -13.47 -8.70 -1.83
CA PHE A 475 -13.16 -7.70 -0.78
C PHE A 475 -13.33 -8.21 0.64
N LEU A 476 -13.57 -9.52 0.82
CA LEU A 476 -13.55 -10.22 2.11
C LEU A 476 -14.43 -9.55 3.20
N GLY A 477 -15.55 -8.94 2.80
CA GLY A 477 -16.50 -8.28 3.70
C GLY A 477 -16.29 -6.77 3.87
N LEU A 478 -15.19 -6.18 3.39
CA LEU A 478 -14.95 -4.72 3.43
C LEU A 478 -16.03 -3.94 2.68
N GLY A 479 -16.53 -4.53 1.62
CA GLY A 479 -17.67 -4.10 0.83
C GLY A 479 -18.13 -5.24 -0.08
N PRO A 480 -19.17 -5.02 -0.91
CA PRO A 480 -19.63 -6.02 -1.86
C PRO A 480 -18.52 -6.48 -2.82
N ASP A 481 -18.56 -7.75 -3.21
CA ASP A 481 -17.76 -8.21 -4.35
C ASP A 481 -18.34 -7.61 -5.64
N VAL A 482 -17.48 -7.13 -6.53
CA VAL A 482 -17.90 -6.52 -7.81
C VAL A 482 -17.22 -7.20 -8.99
N ARG A 483 -17.74 -7.06 -10.20
CA ARG A 483 -17.03 -7.54 -11.40
C ARG A 483 -16.08 -6.47 -11.91
N VAL A 484 -14.99 -6.89 -12.54
CA VAL A 484 -14.00 -5.99 -13.16
C VAL A 484 -14.67 -4.93 -14.06
N GLN A 485 -15.57 -5.35 -14.94
CA GLN A 485 -16.27 -4.46 -15.87
C GLN A 485 -17.04 -3.31 -15.18
N ASP A 486 -17.48 -3.53 -13.94
CA ASP A 486 -18.27 -2.55 -13.18
C ASP A 486 -17.36 -1.48 -12.54
N THR A 487 -16.02 -1.60 -12.68
CA THR A 487 -15.01 -0.68 -12.12
C THR A 487 -14.36 0.26 -13.13
N MET A 488 -14.70 0.11 -14.41
CA MET A 488 -13.90 0.69 -15.50
C MET A 488 -14.09 2.19 -15.66
N ASP A 489 -15.26 2.74 -15.31
CA ASP A 489 -15.60 4.15 -15.54
C ASP A 489 -15.79 4.92 -14.24
N THR A 490 -14.82 5.78 -13.88
CA THR A 490 -14.87 6.60 -12.67
C THR A 490 -16.01 7.64 -12.71
N THR A 491 -16.52 7.97 -13.89
CA THR A 491 -17.61 8.96 -14.07
C THR A 491 -19.00 8.32 -14.12
N ALA A 492 -19.08 6.99 -14.08
CA ALA A 492 -20.33 6.27 -13.91
C ALA A 492 -20.63 6.08 -12.42
N ALA A 493 -21.93 5.93 -12.10
CA ALA A 493 -22.33 5.51 -10.76
C ALA A 493 -21.81 4.09 -10.50
N PRO A 494 -21.31 3.79 -9.29
CA PRO A 494 -21.37 4.60 -8.07
C PRO A 494 -20.18 5.54 -7.83
N TYR A 495 -19.14 5.53 -8.68
CA TYR A 495 -17.89 6.24 -8.43
C TYR A 495 -18.04 7.77 -8.44
N CYS A 496 -18.60 8.29 -9.53
CA CYS A 496 -18.86 9.71 -9.72
C CYS A 496 -17.68 10.62 -9.36
N TYR A 497 -16.49 10.31 -9.85
CA TYR A 497 -15.30 11.15 -9.71
C TYR A 497 -14.45 11.22 -10.98
N ARG A 498 -13.62 12.26 -11.05
CA ARG A 498 -12.53 12.42 -12.01
C ARG A 498 -11.28 12.94 -11.29
N TYR A 499 -10.16 12.93 -11.99
CA TYR A 499 -8.98 13.65 -11.57
C TYR A 499 -8.94 15.03 -12.25
N GLU A 500 -8.19 15.94 -11.63
CA GLU A 500 -7.89 17.26 -12.19
C GLU A 500 -6.96 17.23 -13.41
#